data_AF-A0A1E4S5P5-F1
#
_entry.id   AF-A0A1E4S5P5-F1
#
_cell.length_a   1.000
_cell.length_b   1.000
_cell.length_c   1.000
_cell.angle_alpha   90.00
_cell.angle_beta   90.00
_cell.angle_gamma   90.00
#
_symmetry.space_group_name_H-M   'P 1'
#
loop_
_entity.id
_entity.type
_entity.pdbx_description
1 polymer ?
#
loop_
_entity_poly.entity_id
_entity_poly.type
_entity_poly.pdbx_seq_one_letter_code
_entity_poly.pdbx_strand_id
1 'polypeptide(L)'
;MEMSTDQMRMVALALAQSPLARDLFQQSGTEGQIKGMPQEFIDSLERVPKTKLKLDQTCPICTNDFVDDPHPLVVELPCDGRHRFDMECIAPWLKVQSTCPVCRKNLHDKKTFDLPEDDEEEEEGWEMYG
;
A
#
# COMPACT_ATOMS: atom_id res chain seq x y z
N MET A 1 29.36 39.82 6.51
CA MET A 1 30.53 39.03 6.93
C MET A 1 30.59 37.82 6.02
N GLU A 2 31.35 37.93 4.93
CA GLU A 2 31.42 36.89 3.92
C GLU A 2 32.33 35.77 4.44
N MET A 3 31.80 34.55 4.57
CA MET A 3 32.57 33.40 4.99
C MET A 3 33.54 33.03 3.87
N SER A 4 34.84 32.97 4.16
CA SER A 4 35.85 32.56 3.19
C SER A 4 35.53 31.15 2.67
N THR A 5 35.88 30.88 1.41
CA THR A 5 35.71 29.57 0.76
C THR A 5 36.38 28.44 1.54
N ASP A 6 37.49 28.71 2.22
CA ASP A 6 38.13 27.73 3.12
C ASP A 6 37.33 27.50 4.40
N GLN A 7 36.67 28.54 4.94
CA GLN A 7 35.77 28.38 6.08
C GLN A 7 34.53 27.57 5.68
N MET A 8 34.00 27.77 4.47
CA MET A 8 32.91 26.93 3.95
C MET A 8 33.32 25.47 3.80
N ARG A 9 34.55 25.21 3.30
CA ARG A 9 35.10 23.85 3.18
C ARG A 9 35.30 23.18 4.55
N MET A 10 35.81 23.92 5.53
CA MET A 10 36.00 23.44 6.90
C MET A 10 34.66 23.08 7.55
N VAL A 11 33.64 23.94 7.39
CA VAL A 11 32.28 23.67 7.90
C VAL A 11 31.66 22.46 7.21
N ALA A 12 31.79 22.34 5.89
CA ALA A 12 31.29 21.18 5.14
C ALA A 12 31.94 19.86 5.59
N LEU A 13 33.27 19.87 5.79
CA LEU A 13 34.02 18.72 6.29
C LEU A 13 33.61 18.36 7.72
N ALA A 14 33.39 19.35 8.60
CA ALA A 14 32.98 19.14 9.97
C ALA A 14 31.55 18.57 10.07
N LEU A 15 30.63 19.05 9.24
CA LEU A 15 29.27 18.51 9.17
C LEU A 15 29.25 17.06 8.68
N ALA A 16 30.04 16.75 7.64
CA ALA A 16 30.15 15.40 7.08
C ALA A 16 30.77 14.38 8.05
N GLN A 17 31.62 14.82 8.98
CA GLN A 17 32.24 13.98 10.00
C GLN A 17 31.44 13.91 11.31
N SER A 18 30.33 14.63 11.41
CA SER A 18 29.56 14.66 12.64
C SER A 18 28.75 13.36 12.82
N PRO A 19 28.86 12.69 13.98
CA PRO A 19 28.07 11.48 14.26
C PRO A 19 26.56 11.78 14.27
N LEU A 20 26.18 13.04 14.59
CA LEU A 20 24.80 13.52 14.52
C LEU A 20 24.29 13.59 13.08
N ALA A 21 25.09 14.05 12.10
CA ALA A 21 24.68 14.03 10.70
C ALA A 21 24.53 12.60 10.17
N ARG A 22 25.39 11.68 10.63
CA ARG A 22 25.28 10.26 10.28
C ARG A 22 23.99 9.63 10.83
N ASP A 23 23.66 9.90 12.09
CA ASP A 23 22.41 9.43 12.70
C ASP A 23 21.17 10.05 12.06
N LEU A 24 21.20 11.33 11.68
CA LEU A 24 20.10 11.96 10.93
C LEU A 24 19.88 11.29 9.57
N PHE A 25 20.96 10.94 8.86
CA PHE A 25 20.88 10.22 7.59
C PHE A 25 20.36 8.79 7.79
N GLN A 26 20.81 8.11 8.85
CA GLN A 26 20.35 6.77 9.22
C GLN A 26 18.86 6.76 9.65
N GLN A 27 18.38 7.81 10.33
CA GLN A 27 16.98 7.96 10.73
C GLN A 27 16.05 8.24 9.53
N SER A 28 16.57 8.86 8.47
CA SER A 28 15.85 8.97 7.19
C SER A 28 15.94 7.70 6.33
N GLY A 29 16.84 6.78 6.67
CA GLY A 29 17.11 5.54 5.96
C GLY A 29 16.17 4.40 6.34
N THR A 30 14.85 4.60 6.29
CA THR A 30 14.00 3.49 5.86
C THR A 30 14.08 3.45 4.34
N GLU A 31 15.19 2.95 3.80
CA GLU A 31 15.24 2.36 2.46
C GLU A 31 14.40 1.08 2.48
N GLY A 32 13.13 1.23 2.84
CA GLY A 32 12.12 0.23 2.74
C GLY A 32 12.00 -0.06 1.27
N GLN A 33 12.34 -1.28 0.89
CA GLN A 33 12.15 -1.77 -0.45
C GLN A 33 10.70 -1.47 -0.87
N ILE A 34 10.54 -0.47 -1.74
CA ILE A 34 9.25 0.02 -2.25
C ILE A 34 8.73 -1.06 -3.20
N LYS A 35 8.21 -2.15 -2.64
CA LYS A 35 7.47 -3.18 -3.38
C LYS A 35 6.06 -2.65 -3.57
N GLY A 36 5.89 -1.84 -4.61
CA GLY A 36 4.57 -1.62 -5.18
C GLY A 36 3.96 -2.93 -5.67
N MET A 37 2.72 -2.84 -6.13
CA MET A 37 2.01 -3.98 -6.72
C MET A 37 2.48 -4.25 -8.15
N PRO A 38 2.56 -5.54 -8.55
CA PRO A 38 2.81 -5.91 -9.94
C PRO A 38 1.66 -5.40 -10.83
N GLN A 39 1.95 -5.10 -12.10
CA GLN A 39 0.94 -4.55 -13.02
C GLN A 39 -0.23 -5.51 -13.22
N GLU A 40 0.05 -6.81 -13.19
CA GLU A 40 -0.95 -7.87 -13.29
C GLU A 40 -2.00 -7.76 -12.16
N PHE A 41 -1.60 -7.33 -10.96
CA PHE A 41 -2.52 -7.09 -9.86
C PHE A 41 -3.44 -5.89 -10.16
N ILE A 42 -2.86 -4.80 -10.65
CA ILE A 42 -3.60 -3.57 -10.98
C ILE A 42 -4.62 -3.85 -12.09
N ASP A 43 -4.23 -4.62 -13.11
CA ASP A 43 -5.10 -4.99 -14.22
C ASP A 43 -6.22 -5.96 -13.80
N SER A 44 -5.97 -6.79 -12.77
CA SER A 44 -6.93 -7.74 -12.21
C SER A 44 -7.98 -7.12 -11.27
N LEU A 45 -7.88 -5.82 -10.95
CA LEU A 45 -8.83 -5.14 -10.07
C LEU A 45 -10.25 -5.19 -10.63
N GLU A 46 -11.24 -5.31 -9.72
CA GLU A 46 -12.64 -5.38 -10.10
C GLU A 46 -13.09 -4.02 -10.67
N ARG A 47 -13.56 -4.05 -11.92
CA ARG A 47 -14.11 -2.86 -12.61
C ARG A 47 -15.59 -2.73 -12.30
N VAL A 48 -15.99 -1.56 -11.81
CA VAL A 48 -17.39 -1.27 -11.48
C VAL A 48 -18.04 -0.56 -12.66
N PRO A 49 -19.10 -1.13 -13.27
CA PRO A 49 -19.82 -0.46 -14.35
C PRO A 49 -20.58 0.76 -13.83
N LYS A 50 -20.75 1.77 -14.69
CA LYS A 50 -21.48 3.01 -14.38
C LYS A 50 -22.89 2.78 -13.81
N THR A 51 -23.55 1.69 -14.20
CA THR A 51 -24.88 1.30 -13.69
C THR A 51 -24.93 0.99 -12.19
N LYS A 52 -23.80 0.61 -11.59
CA LYS A 52 -23.68 0.36 -10.14
C LYS A 52 -23.15 1.56 -9.36
N LEU A 53 -22.83 2.66 -10.04
CA LEU A 53 -22.36 3.89 -9.41
C LEU A 53 -23.57 4.76 -9.06
N LYS A 54 -23.51 5.35 -7.87
CA LYS A 54 -24.50 6.35 -7.43
C LYS A 54 -23.98 7.75 -7.78
N LEU A 55 -24.90 8.71 -7.88
CA LEU A 55 -24.61 10.10 -8.20
C LEU A 55 -23.76 10.82 -7.13
N ASP A 56 -23.75 10.32 -5.90
CA ASP A 56 -23.03 10.91 -4.75
C ASP A 56 -21.61 10.33 -4.58
N GLN A 57 -21.17 9.45 -5.47
CA GLN A 57 -19.88 8.79 -5.35
C GLN A 57 -18.81 9.58 -6.11
N THR A 58 -17.74 9.91 -5.39
CA THR A 58 -16.62 10.71 -5.89
C THR A 58 -15.31 9.97 -5.68
N CYS A 59 -14.31 10.25 -6.53
CA CYS A 59 -12.98 9.70 -6.33
C CYS A 59 -12.26 10.44 -5.20
N PRO A 60 -11.76 9.76 -4.14
CA PRO A 60 -11.04 10.43 -3.06
C PRO A 60 -9.70 11.06 -3.46
N ILE A 61 -9.18 10.76 -4.65
CA ILE A 61 -7.87 11.25 -5.13
C ILE A 61 -8.04 12.53 -5.96
N CYS A 62 -8.91 12.50 -6.98
CA CYS A 62 -9.14 13.65 -7.86
C CYS A 62 -10.36 14.51 -7.45
N THR A 63 -11.16 14.04 -6.48
CA THR A 63 -12.39 14.70 -5.98
C THR A 63 -13.48 14.94 -7.03
N ASN A 64 -13.39 14.29 -8.19
CA ASN A 64 -14.42 14.35 -9.22
C ASN A 64 -15.51 13.29 -9.01
N ASP A 65 -16.71 13.62 -9.44
CA ASP A 65 -17.86 12.72 -9.42
C ASP A 65 -17.71 11.67 -10.53
N PHE A 66 -17.92 10.39 -10.22
CA PHE A 66 -17.77 9.33 -11.22
C PHE A 66 -18.83 9.41 -12.34
N VAL A 67 -19.94 10.11 -12.08
CA VAL A 67 -21.04 10.25 -13.04
C VAL A 67 -20.74 11.28 -14.12
N ASP A 68 -19.88 12.25 -13.83
CA ASP A 68 -19.51 13.36 -14.74
C ASP A 68 -18.63 12.88 -15.89
N ASP A 69 -17.87 11.82 -15.68
CA ASP A 69 -17.09 11.18 -16.75
C ASP A 69 -18.05 10.44 -17.72
N PRO A 70 -17.96 10.69 -19.03
CA PRO A 70 -18.66 9.90 -20.04
C PRO A 70 -18.29 8.40 -20.03
N HIS A 71 -17.04 8.06 -19.69
CA HIS A 71 -16.47 6.70 -19.68
C HIS A 71 -15.73 6.40 -18.35
N PRO A 72 -16.44 6.39 -17.20
CA PRO A 72 -15.79 6.28 -15.90
C PRO A 72 -15.16 4.90 -15.73
N LEU A 73 -13.83 4.88 -15.62
CA LEU A 73 -13.05 3.68 -15.33
C LEU A 73 -12.87 3.52 -13.82
N VAL A 74 -13.94 3.15 -13.13
CA VAL A 74 -13.92 2.96 -11.68
C VAL A 74 -13.49 1.54 -11.33
N VAL A 75 -12.53 1.44 -10.41
CA VAL A 75 -12.09 0.18 -9.82
C VAL A 75 -12.37 0.15 -8.33
N GLU A 76 -12.66 -1.05 -7.83
CA GLU A 76 -12.88 -1.31 -6.41
C GLU A 76 -11.67 -2.06 -5.83
N LEU A 77 -11.06 -1.52 -4.77
CA LEU A 77 -9.94 -2.18 -4.11
C LEU A 77 -10.45 -3.29 -3.17
N PRO A 78 -9.75 -4.44 -3.09
CA PRO A 78 -10.09 -5.56 -2.22
C PRO A 78 -9.72 -5.30 -0.73
N CYS A 79 -10.10 -4.13 -0.22
CA CYS A 79 -9.95 -3.74 1.18
C CYS A 79 -11.28 -3.88 1.92
N ASP A 80 -11.28 -3.91 3.26
CA ASP A 80 -12.49 -4.15 4.05
C ASP A 80 -13.63 -3.15 3.76
N GLY A 81 -13.28 -1.91 3.40
CA GLY A 81 -14.23 -0.86 3.06
C GLY A 81 -14.63 -0.81 1.58
N ARG A 82 -14.08 -1.68 0.73
CA ARG A 82 -14.31 -1.70 -0.73
C ARG A 82 -14.25 -0.30 -1.35
N HIS A 83 -13.15 0.40 -1.07
CA HIS A 83 -12.95 1.76 -1.54
C HIS A 83 -12.80 1.81 -3.07
N ARG A 84 -13.45 2.81 -3.69
CA ARG A 84 -13.53 2.98 -5.13
C ARG A 84 -12.72 4.18 -5.60
N PHE A 85 -12.05 4.03 -6.74
CA PHE A 85 -11.20 5.05 -7.34
C PHE A 85 -11.26 4.97 -8.86
N ASP A 86 -10.88 6.04 -9.54
CA ASP A 86 -10.58 5.98 -10.96
C ASP A 86 -9.29 5.18 -11.18
N MET A 87 -9.26 4.36 -12.22
CA MET A 87 -8.11 3.54 -12.59
C MET A 87 -6.86 4.41 -12.80
N GLU A 88 -7.02 5.57 -13.44
CA GLU A 88 -5.92 6.51 -13.70
C GLU A 88 -5.38 7.14 -12.42
N CYS A 89 -6.23 7.30 -11.40
CA CYS A 89 -5.84 7.87 -10.12
C CYS A 89 -5.15 6.85 -9.22
N ILE A 90 -5.64 5.60 -9.18
CA ILE A 90 -5.12 4.59 -8.25
C ILE A 90 -3.91 3.83 -8.81
N ALA A 91 -3.78 3.67 -10.14
CA ALA A 91 -2.67 2.93 -10.73
C ALA A 91 -1.28 3.51 -10.40
N PRO A 92 -1.03 4.84 -10.46
CA PRO A 92 0.25 5.42 -10.04
C PRO A 92 0.55 5.17 -8.56
N TRP A 93 -0.47 5.19 -7.70
CA TRP A 93 -0.33 4.92 -6.28
C TRP A 93 0.11 3.49 -6.02
N LEU A 94 -0.57 2.51 -6.64
CA LEU A 94 -0.26 1.09 -6.44
C LEU A 94 1.12 0.66 -6.94
N LYS A 95 1.67 1.38 -7.93
CA LYS A 95 3.05 1.16 -8.40
C LYS A 95 4.11 1.49 -7.35
N VAL A 96 3.79 2.35 -6.39
CA VAL A 96 4.71 2.79 -5.33
C VAL A 96 4.31 2.21 -3.98
N GLN A 97 3.02 2.07 -3.69
CA GLN A 97 2.52 1.63 -2.38
C GLN A 97 1.45 0.57 -2.53
N SER A 98 1.62 -0.56 -1.85
CA SER A 98 0.65 -1.65 -1.80
C SER A 98 -0.50 -1.44 -0.79
N THR A 99 -0.73 -0.20 -0.35
CA THR A 99 -1.73 0.14 0.67
C THR A 99 -2.88 0.95 0.10
N CYS A 100 -4.08 0.79 0.66
CA CYS A 100 -5.23 1.62 0.28
C CYS A 100 -5.04 3.07 0.76
N PRO A 101 -5.24 4.11 -0.09
CA PRO A 101 -5.12 5.51 0.31
C PRO A 101 -6.06 5.93 1.46
N VAL A 102 -7.21 5.27 1.58
CA VAL A 102 -8.25 5.64 2.56
C VAL A 102 -8.07 4.91 3.89
N CYS A 103 -8.00 3.57 3.86
CA CYS A 103 -7.90 2.78 5.10
C CYS A 103 -6.49 2.31 5.46
N ARG A 104 -5.47 2.60 4.65
CA ARG A 104 -4.07 2.19 4.83
C ARG A 104 -3.85 0.68 4.95
N LYS A 105 -4.87 -0.14 4.66
CA LYS A 105 -4.76 -1.60 4.69
C LYS A 105 -3.88 -2.08 3.53
N ASN A 106 -3.03 -3.06 3.82
CA ASN A 106 -2.20 -3.70 2.82
C ASN A 106 -3.05 -4.60 1.91
N LEU A 107 -2.84 -4.50 0.60
CA LEU A 107 -3.59 -5.22 -0.42
C LEU A 107 -2.97 -6.59 -0.76
N HIS A 108 -1.80 -6.94 -0.20
CA HIS A 108 -1.19 -8.27 -0.31
C HIS A 108 -1.95 -9.33 0.50
N ASP A 109 -2.63 -8.93 1.57
CA ASP A 109 -3.32 -9.83 2.49
C ASP A 109 -4.71 -10.19 1.96
N LYS A 110 -4.77 -10.99 0.89
CA LYS A 110 -5.99 -11.72 0.55
C LYS A 110 -6.27 -12.67 1.71
N LYS A 111 -7.19 -12.28 2.60
CA LYS A 111 -7.66 -13.13 3.70
C LYS A 111 -8.37 -14.36 3.14
N THR A 112 -7.68 -15.49 3.14
CA THR A 112 -8.29 -16.82 3.10
C THR A 112 -8.91 -17.08 4.47
N PHE A 113 -10.24 -16.95 4.57
CA PHE A 113 -11.10 -17.53 5.61
C PHE A 113 -11.64 -18.86 5.04
N ASP A 114 -11.75 -20.02 5.69
CA ASP A 114 -11.46 -20.56 7.02
C ASP A 114 -11.07 -22.04 6.81
N LEU A 115 -10.11 -22.55 7.57
CA LEU A 115 -9.97 -24.00 7.73
C LEU A 115 -11.17 -24.49 8.55
N PRO A 116 -11.96 -25.49 8.09
CA PRO A 116 -12.82 -26.21 9.01
C PRO A 116 -11.94 -26.84 10.09
N GLU A 117 -12.24 -26.57 11.36
CA GLU A 117 -11.81 -27.44 12.45
C GLU A 117 -12.44 -28.80 12.17
N ASP A 118 -11.61 -29.75 11.74
CA ASP A 118 -12.02 -31.14 11.59
C ASP A 118 -12.00 -31.76 12.99
N ASP A 119 -13.16 -31.74 13.63
CA ASP A 119 -13.47 -32.55 14.79
C ASP A 119 -13.61 -34.02 14.33
N GLU A 120 -12.49 -34.73 14.14
CA GLU A 120 -12.51 -36.20 14.06
C GLU A 120 -11.96 -36.78 15.37
N GLU A 121 -12.88 -37.06 16.29
CA GLU A 121 -12.74 -38.13 17.27
C GLU A 121 -12.60 -39.46 16.52
N GLU A 122 -11.43 -40.09 16.57
CA GLU A 122 -11.34 -41.56 16.54
C GLU A 122 -10.37 -42.01 17.65
N GLU A 123 -10.98 -42.49 18.74
CA GLU A 123 -10.36 -43.35 19.73
C GLU A 123 -9.77 -44.62 19.08
N GLU A 124 -8.91 -45.31 19.84
CA GLU A 124 -8.41 -46.69 19.63
C GLU A 124 -6.99 -46.82 19.06
N GLY A 125 -6.00 -46.79 19.98
CA GLY A 125 -4.62 -47.15 19.68
C GLY A 125 -3.76 -47.56 20.87
N TRP A 126 -4.34 -47.93 22.03
CA TRP A 126 -3.55 -48.28 23.22
C TRP A 126 -3.85 -49.65 23.85
N GLU A 127 -4.77 -50.46 23.29
CA GLU A 127 -4.92 -51.87 23.67
C GLU A 127 -4.19 -52.81 22.69
N MET A 128 -2.86 -52.70 22.57
CA MET A 128 -2.13 -53.73 21.79
C MET A 128 -0.64 -53.87 22.08
N TYR A 129 -0.11 -53.49 23.25
CA TYR A 129 1.20 -54.00 23.66
C TYR A 129 1.26 -54.24 25.18
N GLY A 130 0.98 -55.50 25.55
CA GLY A 130 1.72 -56.24 26.58
C GLY A 130 1.29 -56.05 28.02
#